data_AF-A0AAE3H4A6-F1
#
_entry.id   AF-A0AAE3H4A6-F1
#
_cell.length_a   1.000
_cell.length_b   1.000
_cell.length_c   1.000
_cell.angle_alpha   90.00
_cell.angle_beta   90.00
_cell.angle_gamma   90.00
#
_symmetry.space_group_name_H-M   'P 1'
#
loop_
_entity.id
_entity.type
_entity.pdbx_description
1 polymer ?
#
loop_
_entity_poly.entity_id
_entity_poly.type
_entity_poly.pdbx_seq_one_letter_code
_entity_poly.pdbx_strand_id
1 'polypeptide(L)'
;MLVVMMVFVGLLATIDVTAQRVRTTAVFDGDTATRPKAGFYGVGVRSGRVFLVKPTGNTERILAASTHVGVNGQFLFSNGTVNSWANIAISNVTSLQSSLDGKFNTPSGLTTNYLSKWTGSTFGNSLIFDNGTSLGIGTTSSTRRFEIAAPGGSAFFRLNAISSGTGNVFQEFTNSGGTAYIGIDNSTGTGFAGGNYASIFGSGAANPTVLITAGTPKLTILSGGNVGIGTTSPQQKTHINTSLGGVPVGLYLTNDATNATLGRGVGVLFGGTGNTNLAQIEAQTLTASNNTGGLIFRTANGGTLTEQMRIDQNGNVGIARTPSGSYKLAISGRILANDLFMTNPSTLLNVGYIGNISTWTSGSANDNFAIGTPQSYMAFYVNNSTAESMRINSGGLAIGTTSPDASAQLHVSSTTKGVLITRGTTTQINAITSPANGLMVYNTTLNKLCVYENGAWRQVTTTAM
;
A
#
# COMPACT_ATOMS: atom_id res chain seq x y z
N MET A 1 0.39 29.27 -76.00
CA MET A 1 -0.91 29.94 -76.15
C MET A 1 -0.92 31.11 -75.17
N LEU A 2 -0.54 32.31 -75.62
CA LEU A 2 -0.45 33.50 -74.77
C LEU A 2 -1.85 34.11 -74.67
N VAL A 3 -2.59 33.78 -73.60
CA VAL A 3 -3.88 34.43 -73.31
C VAL A 3 -3.54 35.81 -72.74
N VAL A 4 -3.57 36.83 -73.60
CA VAL A 4 -3.47 38.23 -73.15
C VAL A 4 -4.80 38.59 -72.50
N MET A 5 -4.90 38.34 -71.20
CA MET A 5 -6.03 38.73 -70.37
C MET A 5 -5.87 40.22 -70.01
N MET A 6 -6.36 41.10 -70.88
CA MET A 6 -6.42 42.53 -70.56
C MET A 6 -7.65 42.79 -69.68
N VAL A 7 -7.42 42.84 -68.37
CA VAL A 7 -8.38 43.41 -67.41
C VAL A 7 -8.32 44.92 -67.58
N PHE A 8 -9.37 45.51 -68.16
CA PHE A 8 -9.53 46.96 -68.21
C PHE A 8 -9.88 47.48 -66.81
N VAL A 9 -8.86 47.80 -66.01
CA VAL A 9 -9.04 48.60 -64.79
C VAL A 9 -8.83 50.07 -65.17
N GLY A 10 -9.91 50.83 -65.21
CA GLY A 10 -9.90 52.28 -65.00
C GLY A 10 -9.09 53.13 -65.99
N LEU A 11 -9.42 53.09 -67.29
CA LEU A 11 -9.24 54.26 -68.15
C LEU A 11 -10.33 54.26 -69.22
N LEU A 12 -11.31 55.13 -69.03
CA LEU A 12 -12.42 55.38 -69.97
C LEU A 12 -11.85 56.10 -71.21
N ALA A 13 -11.23 55.36 -72.12
CA ALA A 13 -10.98 55.86 -73.46
C ALA A 13 -12.29 55.71 -74.25
N THR A 14 -13.05 56.79 -74.37
CA THR A 14 -14.18 56.88 -75.30
C THR A 14 -13.64 56.72 -76.73
N ILE A 15 -13.70 55.51 -77.27
CA ILE A 15 -13.33 55.24 -78.66
C ILE A 15 -14.53 55.64 -79.52
N ASP A 16 -14.40 56.78 -80.21
CA ASP A 16 -15.34 57.23 -81.21
C ASP A 16 -15.38 56.24 -82.38
N VAL A 17 -16.51 55.53 -82.49
CA VAL A 17 -16.77 54.50 -83.51
C VAL A 17 -17.13 55.07 -84.88
N THR A 18 -17.18 56.39 -85.06
CA THR A 18 -17.48 57.03 -86.36
C THR A 18 -16.26 57.38 -87.21
N ALA A 19 -15.04 57.21 -86.70
CA ALA A 19 -13.82 57.54 -87.44
C ALA A 19 -13.50 56.55 -88.58
N GLN A 20 -13.32 57.04 -89.82
CA GLN A 20 -12.96 56.27 -91.02
C GLN A 20 -11.54 55.68 -91.03
N ARG A 21 -10.69 56.00 -90.04
CA ARG A 21 -9.27 55.57 -89.94
C ARG A 21 -9.05 54.73 -88.68
N VAL A 22 -8.25 53.67 -88.77
CA VAL A 22 -7.80 52.86 -87.62
C VAL A 22 -6.99 53.78 -86.70
N ARG A 23 -7.49 54.08 -85.49
CA ARG A 23 -6.64 54.65 -84.43
C ARG A 23 -6.11 53.50 -83.60
N THR A 24 -4.83 53.18 -83.76
CA THR A 24 -4.11 52.23 -82.91
C THR A 24 -3.87 52.90 -81.56
N THR A 25 -4.43 52.33 -80.49
CA THR A 25 -3.99 52.70 -79.14
C THR A 25 -2.77 51.83 -78.86
N ALA A 26 -1.59 52.26 -79.33
CA ALA A 26 -0.37 51.60 -78.93
C ALA A 26 -0.16 51.91 -77.44
N VAL A 27 -0.03 50.87 -76.61
CA VAL A 27 0.48 51.02 -75.24
C VAL A 27 1.94 51.44 -75.41
N PHE A 28 2.20 52.73 -75.21
CA PHE A 28 3.55 53.26 -75.14
C PHE A 28 4.04 53.02 -73.71
N ASP A 29 5.11 52.22 -73.55
CA ASP A 29 5.89 52.26 -72.30
C ASP A 29 6.38 53.71 -72.16
N GLY A 30 6.28 54.29 -70.96
CA GLY A 30 6.42 55.73 -70.67
C GLY A 30 7.78 56.39 -70.94
N ASP A 31 8.48 56.03 -72.01
CA ASP A 31 9.73 56.67 -72.43
C ASP A 31 9.75 56.83 -73.96
N THR A 32 9.49 58.06 -74.42
CA THR A 32 9.46 58.59 -75.80
C THR A 32 8.29 58.14 -76.72
N ALA A 33 7.37 59.08 -76.94
CA ALA A 33 6.12 58.95 -77.69
C ALA A 33 6.25 58.80 -79.23
N THR A 34 7.35 58.26 -79.77
CA THR A 34 7.59 58.29 -81.22
C THR A 34 7.74 56.92 -81.90
N ARG A 35 7.81 55.79 -81.17
CA ARG A 35 7.85 54.46 -81.82
C ARG A 35 7.20 53.33 -81.00
N PRO A 36 6.25 52.55 -81.55
CA PRO A 36 5.78 51.31 -80.90
C PRO A 36 6.89 50.25 -80.89
N LYS A 37 7.09 49.58 -79.74
CA LYS A 37 8.14 48.58 -79.52
C LYS A 37 7.94 47.36 -80.44
N ALA A 38 8.99 46.95 -81.17
CA ALA A 38 8.94 45.81 -82.07
C ALA A 38 8.54 44.53 -81.31
N GLY A 39 7.41 43.93 -81.68
CA GLY A 39 6.89 42.71 -81.05
C GLY A 39 5.53 42.88 -80.35
N PHE A 40 5.10 44.11 -80.04
CA PHE A 40 3.78 44.36 -79.48
C PHE A 40 2.73 44.54 -80.59
N TYR A 41 1.59 43.84 -80.43
CA TYR A 41 0.43 43.95 -81.31
C TYR A 41 -0.48 45.06 -80.77
N GLY A 42 -0.64 46.14 -81.54
CA GLY A 42 -1.60 47.19 -81.23
C GLY A 42 -3.03 46.73 -81.56
N VAL A 43 -4.01 47.23 -80.81
CA VAL A 43 -5.43 46.98 -81.06
C VAL A 43 -6.03 48.22 -81.69
N GLY A 44 -6.65 48.08 -82.85
CA GLY A 44 -7.33 49.16 -83.57
C GLY A 44 -8.79 48.82 -83.83
N VAL A 45 -9.67 49.82 -83.82
CA VAL A 45 -11.09 49.66 -84.15
C VAL A 45 -11.38 50.40 -85.45
N ARG A 46 -12.11 49.76 -86.37
CA ARG A 46 -12.61 50.40 -87.61
C ARG A 46 -13.96 49.83 -87.98
N SER A 47 -14.95 50.70 -88.17
CA SER A 47 -16.32 50.32 -88.56
C SER A 47 -16.91 49.21 -87.68
N GLY A 48 -16.72 49.32 -86.36
CA GLY A 48 -17.23 48.36 -85.36
C GLY A 48 -16.48 47.03 -85.25
N ARG A 49 -15.45 46.80 -86.07
CA ARG A 49 -14.59 45.61 -86.03
C ARG A 49 -13.27 45.92 -85.32
N VAL A 50 -12.71 44.95 -84.61
CA VAL A 50 -11.41 45.08 -83.92
C VAL A 50 -10.33 44.33 -84.69
N PHE A 51 -9.20 45.00 -84.86
CA PHE A 51 -8.05 44.56 -85.62
C PHE A 51 -6.84 44.42 -84.70
N LEU A 52 -6.12 43.32 -84.86
CA LEU A 52 -4.75 43.20 -84.36
C LEU A 52 -3.82 43.75 -85.42
N VAL A 53 -2.99 44.70 -85.03
CA VAL A 53 -2.09 45.45 -85.90
C VAL A 53 -0.66 45.23 -85.40
N LYS A 54 0.26 44.83 -86.27
CA LYS A 54 1.70 44.80 -85.94
C LYS A 54 2.37 45.96 -86.65
N PRO A 55 3.25 46.70 -85.96
CA PRO A 55 4.12 47.67 -86.64
C PRO A 55 5.11 46.91 -87.52
N THR A 56 5.12 47.19 -88.83
CA THR A 56 6.19 46.75 -89.75
C THR A 56 6.73 47.98 -90.47
N GLY A 57 7.81 48.55 -89.94
CA GLY A 57 8.34 49.83 -90.42
C GLY A 57 7.40 51.01 -90.13
N ASN A 58 7.30 51.95 -91.07
CA ASN A 58 6.41 53.12 -91.00
C ASN A 58 4.96 52.82 -91.45
N THR A 59 4.62 51.54 -91.61
CA THR A 59 3.32 51.07 -92.13
C THR A 59 2.69 50.05 -91.19
N GLU A 60 1.44 50.28 -90.84
CA GLU A 60 0.62 49.37 -90.03
C GLU A 60 0.06 48.24 -90.91
N ARG A 61 0.28 46.98 -90.53
CA ARG A 61 -0.31 45.81 -91.21
C ARG A 61 -1.33 45.14 -90.30
N ILE A 62 -2.55 44.94 -90.81
CA ILE A 62 -3.60 44.16 -90.15
C ILE A 62 -3.19 42.68 -90.18
N LEU A 63 -3.16 42.01 -89.03
CA LEU A 63 -2.89 40.58 -88.93
C LEU A 63 -4.16 39.75 -88.84
N ALA A 64 -5.13 40.25 -88.10
CA ALA A 64 -6.41 39.60 -87.92
C ALA A 64 -7.47 40.67 -87.72
N ALA A 65 -8.63 40.47 -88.34
CA ALA A 65 -9.81 41.30 -88.19
C ALA A 65 -10.90 40.51 -87.47
N SER A 66 -11.75 41.20 -86.70
CA SER A 66 -12.96 40.55 -86.21
C SER A 66 -13.87 40.21 -87.38
N THR A 67 -14.45 39.00 -87.38
CA THR A 67 -15.29 38.54 -88.48
C THR A 67 -16.58 39.38 -88.61
N HIS A 68 -17.05 39.95 -87.50
CA HIS A 68 -18.27 40.76 -87.39
C HIS A 68 -18.09 41.92 -86.40
N VAL A 69 -19.09 42.80 -86.29
CA VAL A 69 -19.16 43.92 -85.32
C VAL A 69 -19.67 43.38 -83.99
N GLY A 70 -19.02 43.77 -82.89
CA GLY A 70 -19.44 43.36 -81.54
C GLY A 70 -20.72 44.08 -81.11
N VAL A 71 -21.60 43.37 -80.40
CA VAL A 71 -22.78 43.95 -79.72
C VAL A 71 -22.56 43.98 -78.20
N ASN A 72 -23.34 44.79 -77.47
CA ASN A 72 -23.19 44.97 -76.02
C ASN A 72 -23.30 43.62 -75.27
N GLY A 73 -22.37 43.35 -74.34
CA GLY A 73 -22.26 42.07 -73.61
C GLY A 73 -21.30 41.03 -74.23
N GLN A 74 -20.70 41.32 -75.39
CA GLN A 74 -19.71 40.44 -76.02
C GLN A 74 -18.28 40.75 -75.58
N PHE A 75 -17.46 39.70 -75.48
CA PHE A 75 -16.02 39.80 -75.30
C PHE A 75 -15.31 39.42 -76.60
N LEU A 76 -14.17 40.06 -76.86
CA LEU A 76 -13.35 39.77 -78.03
C LEU A 76 -12.36 38.65 -77.69
N PHE A 77 -12.47 37.53 -78.41
CA PHE A 77 -11.50 36.45 -78.34
C PHE A 77 -10.54 36.54 -79.53
N SER A 78 -9.25 36.34 -79.27
CA SER A 78 -8.23 36.25 -80.32
C SER A 78 -7.35 35.02 -80.11
N ASN A 79 -7.15 34.24 -81.17
CA ASN A 79 -6.19 33.14 -81.18
C ASN A 79 -4.90 33.50 -81.94
N GLY A 80 -4.70 34.78 -82.29
CA GLY A 80 -3.55 35.27 -83.06
C GLY A 80 -3.72 35.23 -84.59
N THR A 81 -4.77 34.60 -85.12
CA THR A 81 -5.07 34.56 -86.57
C THR A 81 -6.48 35.03 -86.90
N VAL A 82 -7.44 34.80 -86.01
CA VAL A 82 -8.82 35.26 -86.14
C VAL A 82 -9.24 35.94 -84.83
N ASN A 83 -9.89 37.09 -84.95
CA ASN A 83 -10.59 37.71 -83.84
C ASN A 83 -12.09 37.42 -84.00
N SER A 84 -12.78 37.04 -82.94
CA SER A 84 -14.23 36.86 -82.97
C SER A 84 -14.85 37.46 -81.72
N TRP A 85 -15.91 38.24 -81.93
CA TRP A 85 -16.77 38.64 -80.84
C TRP A 85 -17.65 37.45 -80.49
N ALA A 86 -17.60 37.05 -79.23
CA ALA A 86 -18.53 36.07 -78.71
C ALA A 86 -19.15 36.63 -77.44
N ASN A 87 -20.44 36.37 -77.25
CA ASN A 87 -21.00 36.50 -75.92
C ASN A 87 -20.19 35.56 -75.03
N ILE A 88 -19.75 36.01 -73.84
CA ILE A 88 -19.55 35.03 -72.79
C ILE A 88 -20.96 34.56 -72.48
N ALA A 89 -21.36 33.46 -73.10
CA ALA A 89 -22.57 32.77 -72.73
C ALA A 89 -22.33 32.17 -71.34
N ILE A 90 -22.40 32.99 -70.28
CA ILE A 90 -22.88 32.50 -68.99
C ILE A 90 -24.40 32.32 -69.18
N SER A 91 -24.77 31.45 -70.11
CA SER A 91 -26.14 31.10 -70.45
C SER A 91 -26.65 30.18 -69.36
N ASN A 92 -26.85 30.75 -68.17
CA ASN A 92 -27.25 30.12 -66.90
C ASN A 92 -26.04 29.83 -66.00
N VAL A 93 -26.19 30.14 -64.72
CA VAL A 93 -25.25 29.79 -63.63
C VAL A 93 -24.86 28.31 -63.69
N THR A 94 -25.66 27.44 -64.33
CA THR A 94 -25.37 26.02 -64.58
C THR A 94 -24.12 25.74 -65.42
N SER A 95 -23.61 26.65 -66.26
CA SER A 95 -22.35 26.44 -67.00
C SER A 95 -21.11 26.84 -66.22
N LEU A 96 -21.25 27.81 -65.31
CA LEU A 96 -20.27 28.07 -64.26
C LEU A 96 -20.30 26.90 -63.26
N GLN A 97 -21.49 26.47 -62.84
CA GLN A 97 -21.73 25.30 -62.02
C GLN A 97 -21.14 24.05 -62.68
N SER A 98 -21.31 23.76 -63.97
CA SER A 98 -20.68 22.58 -64.59
C SER A 98 -19.15 22.71 -64.76
N SER A 99 -18.62 23.92 -64.81
CA SER A 99 -17.17 24.18 -64.77
C SER A 99 -16.61 24.15 -63.34
N LEU A 100 -17.46 24.31 -62.32
CA LEU A 100 -17.14 24.32 -60.89
C LEU A 100 -17.54 22.99 -60.20
N ASP A 101 -18.47 22.24 -60.76
CA ASP A 101 -18.97 20.92 -60.38
C ASP A 101 -17.85 19.94 -60.69
N GLY A 102 -17.38 19.25 -59.66
CA GLY A 102 -16.17 18.45 -59.75
C GLY A 102 -14.86 19.25 -59.69
N LYS A 103 -14.90 20.60 -59.69
CA LYS A 103 -13.75 21.42 -59.24
C LYS A 103 -13.83 21.78 -57.77
N PHE A 104 -15.04 21.90 -57.23
CA PHE A 104 -15.31 21.71 -55.82
C PHE A 104 -15.74 20.25 -55.66
N ASN A 105 -14.90 19.44 -55.02
CA ASN A 105 -15.24 18.08 -54.67
C ASN A 105 -16.47 18.09 -53.76
N THR A 106 -17.69 18.01 -54.31
CA THR A 106 -18.86 17.62 -53.52
C THR A 106 -18.57 16.21 -53.01
N PRO A 107 -18.40 16.01 -51.69
CA PRO A 107 -18.01 14.70 -51.19
C PRO A 107 -19.09 13.67 -51.52
N SER A 108 -18.79 12.74 -52.43
CA SER A 108 -19.68 11.61 -52.75
C SER A 108 -19.29 10.40 -51.89
N GLY A 109 -20.27 9.56 -51.52
CA GLY A 109 -20.01 8.35 -50.72
C GLY A 109 -19.87 8.56 -49.20
N LEU A 110 -20.30 9.70 -48.67
CA LEU A 110 -20.39 9.93 -47.21
C LEU A 110 -21.69 9.37 -46.61
N THR A 111 -21.64 8.98 -45.34
CA THR A 111 -22.79 8.54 -44.57
C THR A 111 -23.10 9.54 -43.46
N THR A 112 -24.39 9.77 -43.18
CA THR A 112 -24.85 10.63 -42.07
C THR A 112 -24.14 10.29 -40.77
N ASN A 113 -23.79 11.31 -39.99
CA ASN A 113 -23.11 11.24 -38.70
C ASN A 113 -21.64 10.77 -38.74
N TYR A 114 -21.11 10.33 -39.87
CA TYR A 114 -19.68 10.10 -39.99
C TYR A 114 -18.94 11.38 -40.33
N LEU A 115 -17.88 11.68 -39.57
CA LEU A 115 -16.99 12.76 -39.95
C LEU A 115 -16.23 12.37 -41.22
N SER A 116 -16.25 13.22 -42.24
CA SER A 116 -15.55 12.99 -43.51
C SER A 116 -14.02 13.02 -43.32
N LYS A 117 -13.31 12.11 -43.99
CA LYS A 117 -11.84 12.14 -44.10
C LYS A 117 -11.39 11.88 -45.53
N TRP A 118 -10.18 12.31 -45.88
CA TRP A 118 -9.53 11.88 -47.11
C TRP A 118 -9.18 10.39 -47.03
N THR A 119 -9.48 9.65 -48.10
CA THR A 119 -9.14 8.22 -48.27
C THR A 119 -8.37 8.04 -49.57
N GLY A 120 -7.19 8.66 -49.65
CA GLY A 120 -6.45 8.82 -50.89
C GLY A 120 -6.88 10.09 -51.63
N SER A 121 -7.30 9.97 -52.89
CA SER A 121 -7.72 11.11 -53.73
C SER A 121 -9.20 11.49 -53.60
N THR A 122 -9.98 10.78 -52.78
CA THR A 122 -11.43 11.04 -52.55
C THR A 122 -11.75 11.20 -51.07
N PHE A 123 -12.97 11.69 -50.78
CA PHE A 123 -13.53 11.68 -49.43
C PHE A 123 -14.18 10.33 -49.11
N GLY A 124 -14.15 9.94 -47.83
CA GLY A 124 -14.88 8.81 -47.29
C GLY A 124 -15.15 8.99 -45.79
N ASN A 125 -15.85 8.03 -45.18
CA ASN A 125 -16.15 8.06 -43.75
C ASN A 125 -14.87 7.88 -42.91
N SER A 126 -14.75 8.63 -41.81
CA SER A 126 -13.79 8.34 -40.75
C SER A 126 -14.28 7.23 -39.82
N LEU A 127 -13.47 6.88 -38.83
CA LEU A 127 -13.91 6.02 -37.72
C LEU A 127 -14.75 6.82 -36.69
N ILE A 128 -14.78 8.15 -36.81
CA ILE A 128 -15.47 9.05 -35.89
C ILE A 128 -16.92 9.19 -36.35
N PHE A 129 -17.83 8.82 -35.45
CA PHE A 129 -19.27 8.90 -35.60
C PHE A 129 -19.83 9.87 -34.56
N ASP A 130 -20.40 10.97 -35.01
CA ASP A 130 -21.05 11.98 -34.19
C ASP A 130 -22.52 12.09 -34.59
N ASN A 131 -23.41 11.66 -33.69
CA ASN A 131 -24.86 11.74 -33.91
C ASN A 131 -25.50 12.99 -33.26
N GLY A 132 -24.69 13.96 -32.82
CA GLY A 132 -25.11 15.16 -32.11
C GLY A 132 -25.38 14.95 -30.61
N THR A 133 -25.38 13.71 -30.12
CA THR A 133 -25.59 13.39 -28.69
C THR A 133 -24.42 12.61 -28.05
N SER A 134 -23.67 11.86 -28.86
CA SER A 134 -22.52 11.05 -28.49
C SER A 134 -21.51 10.96 -29.63
N LEU A 135 -20.23 10.94 -29.28
CA LEU A 135 -19.11 10.77 -30.19
C LEU A 135 -18.51 9.36 -30.03
N GLY A 136 -18.66 8.52 -31.04
CA GLY A 136 -18.05 7.20 -31.13
C GLY A 136 -16.79 7.21 -32.00
N ILE A 137 -15.74 6.49 -31.61
CA ILE A 137 -14.60 6.16 -32.48
C ILE A 137 -14.57 4.65 -32.65
N GLY A 138 -14.85 4.17 -33.86
CA GLY A 138 -14.95 2.75 -34.18
C GLY A 138 -16.28 2.09 -33.77
N THR A 139 -17.26 2.87 -33.31
CA THR A 139 -18.63 2.41 -32.99
C THR A 139 -19.67 3.45 -33.38
N THR A 140 -20.86 2.99 -33.73
CA THR A 140 -22.06 3.81 -33.96
C THR A 140 -23.06 3.73 -32.81
N SER A 141 -22.89 2.78 -31.88
CA SER A 141 -23.81 2.47 -30.78
C SER A 141 -23.22 2.88 -29.43
N SER A 142 -22.82 4.15 -29.30
CA SER A 142 -22.21 4.64 -28.07
C SER A 142 -23.22 4.68 -26.91
N THR A 143 -22.84 4.14 -25.76
CA THR A 143 -23.64 4.14 -24.51
C THR A 143 -23.28 5.30 -23.57
N ARG A 144 -22.27 6.07 -23.95
CA ARG A 144 -21.75 7.27 -23.25
C ARG A 144 -21.52 8.39 -24.27
N ARG A 145 -21.31 9.62 -23.78
CA ARG A 145 -21.08 10.79 -24.66
C ARG A 145 -19.80 10.70 -25.49
N PHE A 146 -18.80 9.97 -25.03
CA PHE A 146 -17.60 9.65 -25.78
C PHE A 146 -17.26 8.18 -25.58
N GLU A 147 -17.12 7.43 -26.66
CA GLU A 147 -16.80 6.00 -26.62
C GLU A 147 -15.80 5.64 -27.72
N ILE A 148 -14.73 4.95 -27.34
CA ILE A 148 -13.79 4.34 -28.29
C ILE A 148 -14.04 2.84 -28.20
N ALA A 149 -14.42 2.22 -29.33
CA ALA A 149 -14.65 0.79 -29.39
C ALA A 149 -13.88 0.17 -30.56
N ALA A 150 -13.49 -1.08 -30.37
CA ALA A 150 -12.86 -1.90 -31.40
C ALA A 150 -13.58 -3.26 -31.43
N PRO A 151 -14.71 -3.38 -32.15
CA PRO A 151 -15.42 -4.66 -32.24
C PRO A 151 -14.47 -5.78 -32.73
N GLY A 152 -14.27 -6.82 -31.92
CA GLY A 152 -13.34 -7.92 -32.22
C GLY A 152 -11.86 -7.65 -31.90
N GLY A 153 -11.53 -6.54 -31.21
CA GLY A 153 -10.17 -6.20 -30.79
C GLY A 153 -10.13 -5.38 -29.50
N SER A 154 -8.97 -4.81 -29.20
CA SER A 154 -8.77 -3.99 -28.00
C SER A 154 -8.90 -2.50 -28.33
N ALA A 155 -9.78 -1.79 -27.62
CA ALA A 155 -9.86 -0.34 -27.67
C ALA A 155 -8.94 0.28 -26.60
N PHE A 156 -8.05 1.19 -27.00
CA PHE A 156 -7.17 1.91 -26.07
C PHE A 156 -7.21 3.41 -26.33
N PHE A 157 -7.22 4.20 -25.26
CA PHE A 157 -6.92 5.63 -25.28
C PHE A 157 -5.51 5.85 -24.73
N ARG A 158 -4.55 6.17 -25.60
CA ARG A 158 -3.15 6.36 -25.22
C ARG A 158 -2.84 7.86 -25.12
N LEU A 159 -2.41 8.29 -23.94
CA LEU A 159 -1.79 9.60 -23.71
C LEU A 159 -0.26 9.44 -23.71
N ASN A 160 0.46 10.26 -24.48
CA ASN A 160 1.91 10.16 -24.60
C ASN A 160 2.53 11.56 -24.75
N ALA A 161 3.23 12.04 -23.72
CA ALA A 161 4.09 13.21 -23.84
C ALA A 161 5.50 12.73 -24.18
N ILE A 162 5.89 12.89 -25.45
CA ILE A 162 7.26 12.64 -25.90
C ILE A 162 8.03 13.93 -25.60
N SER A 163 8.73 13.96 -24.47
CA SER A 163 9.61 15.08 -24.12
C SER A 163 11.06 14.60 -24.02
N SER A 164 12.01 15.43 -24.45
CA SER A 164 13.44 15.21 -24.27
C SER A 164 13.96 15.63 -22.88
N GLY A 165 13.06 15.96 -21.94
CA GLY A 165 13.38 16.46 -20.60
C GLY A 165 12.39 15.99 -19.54
N THR A 166 12.10 16.86 -18.56
CA THR A 166 11.10 16.62 -17.51
C THR A 166 9.69 16.89 -18.03
N GLY A 167 8.73 16.03 -17.68
CA GLY A 167 7.34 16.17 -18.12
C GLY A 167 6.41 15.20 -17.43
N ASN A 168 5.11 15.38 -17.64
CA ASN A 168 4.05 14.59 -17.02
C ASN A 168 2.93 14.29 -18.02
N VAL A 169 2.26 13.17 -17.82
CA VAL A 169 1.07 12.76 -18.57
C VAL A 169 0.01 12.33 -17.57
N PHE A 170 -1.16 12.95 -17.63
CA PHE A 170 -2.27 12.59 -16.76
C PHE A 170 -3.62 12.83 -17.41
N GLN A 171 -4.62 12.14 -16.87
CA GLN A 171 -6.02 12.41 -17.10
C GLN A 171 -6.61 13.08 -15.85
N GLU A 172 -7.33 14.17 -16.08
CA GLU A 172 -8.03 14.91 -15.04
C GLU A 172 -9.53 14.58 -15.07
N PHE A 173 -10.12 14.36 -13.89
CA PHE A 173 -11.54 14.13 -13.70
C PHE A 173 -12.08 15.19 -12.74
N THR A 174 -12.85 16.16 -13.24
CA THR A 174 -13.37 17.27 -12.44
C THR A 174 -14.88 17.20 -12.24
N ASN A 175 -15.34 17.66 -11.09
CA ASN A 175 -16.72 18.09 -10.87
C ASN A 175 -16.73 19.29 -9.91
N SER A 176 -17.92 19.80 -9.57
CA SER A 176 -18.05 20.92 -8.62
C SER A 176 -17.52 20.64 -7.21
N GLY A 177 -17.30 19.37 -6.85
CA GLY A 177 -16.76 18.92 -5.57
C GLY A 177 -15.26 18.64 -5.58
N GLY A 178 -14.58 18.81 -6.71
CA GLY A 178 -13.11 18.70 -6.80
C GLY A 178 -12.62 17.91 -7.99
N THR A 179 -11.35 17.52 -7.91
CA THR A 179 -10.61 16.89 -9.01
C THR A 179 -10.01 15.57 -8.56
N ALA A 180 -10.07 14.56 -9.42
CA ALA A 180 -9.30 13.33 -9.30
C ALA A 180 -8.34 13.20 -10.49
N TYR A 181 -7.23 12.50 -10.28
CA TYR A 181 -6.16 12.38 -11.24
C TYR A 181 -5.67 10.94 -11.38
N ILE A 182 -5.30 10.57 -12.60
CA ILE A 182 -4.52 9.37 -12.89
C ILE A 182 -3.41 9.75 -13.87
N GLY A 183 -2.16 9.46 -13.53
CA GLY A 183 -1.04 9.81 -14.40
C GLY A 183 0.32 9.44 -13.86
N ILE A 184 1.35 9.89 -14.58
CA ILE A 184 2.76 9.70 -14.23
C ILE A 184 3.45 11.06 -14.36
N ASP A 185 4.27 11.38 -13.36
CA ASP A 185 5.16 12.54 -13.36
C ASP A 185 6.62 12.07 -13.50
N ASN A 186 7.38 12.73 -14.36
CA ASN A 186 8.82 12.52 -14.53
C ASN A 186 9.57 13.86 -14.44
N SER A 187 9.17 14.72 -13.50
CA SER A 187 9.69 16.07 -13.34
C SER A 187 10.32 16.33 -11.98
N THR A 188 11.33 17.21 -11.96
CA THR A 188 11.93 17.77 -10.74
C THR A 188 11.19 19.06 -10.36
N GLY A 189 10.20 18.99 -9.47
CA GLY A 189 9.45 20.16 -8.99
C GLY A 189 8.07 19.76 -8.49
N THR A 190 7.26 20.69 -7.97
CA THR A 190 5.88 20.44 -7.51
C THR A 190 4.89 20.12 -8.66
N GLY A 191 5.36 19.48 -9.72
CA GLY A 191 4.55 18.94 -10.81
C GLY A 191 3.48 17.99 -10.28
N PHE A 192 2.41 17.87 -11.07
CA PHE A 192 1.27 16.95 -10.91
C PHE A 192 1.03 16.42 -9.49
N ALA A 193 0.11 17.04 -8.75
CA ALA A 193 -0.28 16.65 -7.39
C ALA A 193 0.87 16.53 -6.37
N GLY A 194 2.02 17.18 -6.62
CA GLY A 194 3.17 17.24 -5.70
C GLY A 194 4.01 15.96 -5.64
N GLY A 195 3.78 15.01 -6.57
CA GLY A 195 4.53 13.76 -6.65
C GLY A 195 5.64 13.85 -7.68
N ASN A 196 6.90 14.02 -7.23
CA ASN A 196 8.05 13.99 -8.12
C ASN A 196 8.36 12.54 -8.50
N TYR A 197 8.54 12.26 -9.80
CA TYR A 197 8.87 10.91 -10.28
C TYR A 197 7.89 9.83 -9.83
N ALA A 198 6.60 10.17 -9.74
CA ALA A 198 5.57 9.31 -9.16
C ALA A 198 4.50 8.92 -10.19
N SER A 199 4.03 7.69 -10.09
CA SER A 199 2.70 7.31 -10.61
C SER A 199 1.66 7.71 -9.58
N ILE A 200 0.60 8.38 -10.01
CA ILE A 200 -0.41 8.96 -9.11
C ILE A 200 -1.80 8.43 -9.46
N PHE A 201 -2.51 8.02 -8.43
CA PHE A 201 -3.95 7.82 -8.41
C PHE A 201 -4.49 8.53 -7.15
N GLY A 202 -5.15 9.67 -7.32
CA GLY A 202 -5.46 10.52 -6.15
C GLY A 202 -6.47 11.63 -6.41
N SER A 203 -6.77 12.38 -5.35
CA SER A 203 -7.69 13.53 -5.33
C SER A 203 -6.94 14.82 -5.06
N GLY A 204 -7.29 15.90 -5.76
CA GLY A 204 -6.79 17.26 -5.54
C GLY A 204 -7.55 18.04 -4.46
N ALA A 205 -8.71 17.55 -4.03
CA ALA A 205 -9.48 18.10 -2.91
C ALA A 205 -9.44 17.15 -1.70
N ALA A 206 -10.00 17.56 -0.56
CA ALA A 206 -10.06 16.77 0.68
C ALA A 206 -11.00 15.53 0.62
N ASN A 207 -11.23 14.99 -0.58
CA ASN A 207 -12.03 13.81 -0.84
C ASN A 207 -11.19 12.53 -0.61
N PRO A 208 -11.81 11.46 -0.10
CA PRO A 208 -11.11 10.19 0.07
C PRO A 208 -10.84 9.50 -1.27
N THR A 209 -9.69 8.83 -1.38
CA THR A 209 -9.41 7.90 -2.48
C THR A 209 -9.94 6.52 -2.10
N VAL A 210 -10.83 5.95 -2.92
CA VAL A 210 -11.53 4.69 -2.60
C VAL A 210 -11.34 3.68 -3.73
N LEU A 211 -10.92 2.46 -3.38
CA LEU A 211 -10.96 1.31 -4.28
C LEU A 211 -12.23 0.49 -3.98
N ILE A 212 -13.04 0.29 -5.01
CA ILE A 212 -14.32 -0.40 -4.92
C ILE A 212 -14.31 -1.72 -5.68
N THR A 213 -15.02 -2.72 -5.16
CA THR A 213 -15.37 -3.95 -5.87
C THR A 213 -16.84 -4.24 -5.62
N ALA A 214 -17.58 -4.63 -6.66
CA ALA A 214 -19.02 -4.87 -6.60
C ALA A 214 -19.81 -3.70 -5.96
N GLY A 215 -19.41 -2.45 -6.28
CA GLY A 215 -20.07 -1.24 -5.79
C GLY A 215 -19.80 -0.89 -4.32
N THR A 216 -18.92 -1.60 -3.62
CA THR A 216 -18.63 -1.37 -2.19
C THR A 216 -17.15 -0.99 -1.96
N PRO A 217 -16.85 -0.03 -1.05
CA PRO A 217 -15.48 0.30 -0.65
C PRO A 217 -14.75 -0.90 -0.04
N LYS A 218 -13.55 -1.19 -0.55
CA LYS A 218 -12.64 -2.22 -0.02
C LYS A 218 -11.40 -1.61 0.61
N LEU A 219 -10.86 -0.55 0.01
CA LEU A 219 -9.76 0.25 0.54
C LEU A 219 -10.14 1.73 0.48
N THR A 220 -9.96 2.45 1.58
CA THR A 220 -10.26 3.88 1.70
C THR A 220 -9.03 4.61 2.23
N ILE A 221 -8.62 5.70 1.58
CA ILE A 221 -7.59 6.60 2.08
C ILE A 221 -8.25 7.95 2.31
N LEU A 222 -8.35 8.39 3.57
CA LEU A 222 -8.87 9.71 3.91
C LEU A 222 -7.83 10.79 3.59
N SER A 223 -8.29 12.02 3.38
CA SER A 223 -7.42 13.19 3.18
C SER A 223 -6.51 13.48 4.39
N GLY A 224 -6.89 13.05 5.60
CA GLY A 224 -6.03 13.05 6.80
C GLY A 224 -4.95 11.94 6.84
N GLY A 225 -4.88 11.10 5.80
CA GLY A 225 -3.88 10.05 5.64
C GLY A 225 -4.19 8.74 6.37
N ASN A 226 -5.38 8.58 6.95
CA ASN A 226 -5.79 7.30 7.53
C ASN A 226 -6.25 6.33 6.42
N VAL A 227 -5.77 5.09 6.48
CA VAL A 227 -6.07 4.03 5.53
C VAL A 227 -6.98 3.00 6.17
N GLY A 228 -8.14 2.77 5.56
CA GLY A 228 -9.11 1.75 5.95
C GLY A 228 -9.12 0.58 4.98
N ILE A 229 -9.09 -0.65 5.49
CA ILE A 229 -9.37 -1.87 4.73
C ILE A 229 -10.70 -2.42 5.26
N GLY A 230 -11.71 -2.52 4.40
CA GLY A 230 -13.07 -2.93 4.80
C GLY A 230 -13.88 -1.87 5.57
N THR A 231 -13.37 -0.64 5.70
CA THR A 231 -14.09 0.49 6.31
C THR A 231 -13.87 1.77 5.53
N THR A 232 -14.87 2.65 5.55
CA THR A 232 -14.79 4.03 5.02
C THR A 232 -14.44 5.06 6.08
N SER A 233 -14.45 4.67 7.37
CA SER A 233 -14.19 5.56 8.51
C SER A 233 -13.03 5.02 9.37
N PRO A 234 -11.79 4.99 8.85
CA PRO A 234 -10.64 4.55 9.64
C PRO A 234 -10.34 5.49 10.81
N GLN A 235 -10.30 4.95 12.04
CA GLN A 235 -10.07 5.72 13.28
C GLN A 235 -8.58 5.86 13.63
N GLN A 236 -7.73 5.00 13.07
CA GLN A 236 -6.26 5.08 13.16
C GLN A 236 -5.63 5.17 11.77
N LYS A 237 -4.30 5.40 11.73
CA LYS A 237 -3.53 5.47 10.48
C LYS A 237 -3.71 4.25 9.58
N THR A 238 -3.88 3.07 10.18
CA THR A 238 -4.31 1.85 9.49
C THR A 238 -5.45 1.23 10.30
N HIS A 239 -6.62 1.03 9.69
CA HIS A 239 -7.78 0.38 10.31
C HIS A 239 -8.26 -0.75 9.39
N ILE A 240 -8.11 -2.01 9.82
CA ILE A 240 -8.70 -3.17 9.16
C ILE A 240 -10.01 -3.50 9.86
N ASN A 241 -11.14 -3.30 9.19
CA ASN A 241 -12.47 -3.63 9.70
C ASN A 241 -13.03 -4.85 8.96
N THR A 242 -13.54 -5.81 9.72
CA THR A 242 -14.03 -7.08 9.21
C THR A 242 -15.37 -7.39 9.85
N SER A 243 -16.33 -7.84 9.04
CA SER A 243 -17.70 -8.20 9.49
C SER A 243 -18.03 -9.65 9.12
N LEU A 244 -17.11 -10.57 9.36
CA LEU A 244 -17.27 -11.99 9.07
C LEU A 244 -17.15 -12.78 10.37
N GLY A 245 -18.18 -13.56 10.70
CA GLY A 245 -18.17 -14.42 11.90
C GLY A 245 -17.34 -15.68 11.68
N GLY A 246 -16.44 -15.99 12.63
CA GLY A 246 -15.89 -17.35 12.81
C GLY A 246 -14.51 -17.67 12.24
N VAL A 247 -13.80 -16.72 11.62
CA VAL A 247 -12.39 -16.88 11.20
C VAL A 247 -11.59 -15.76 11.86
N PRO A 248 -10.32 -15.93 12.27
CA PRO A 248 -9.49 -14.79 12.65
C PRO A 248 -9.34 -13.86 11.43
N VAL A 249 -10.16 -12.81 11.37
CA VAL A 249 -10.18 -11.88 10.23
C VAL A 249 -9.39 -10.64 10.64
N GLY A 250 -8.13 -10.59 10.20
CA GLY A 250 -7.19 -9.53 10.50
C GLY A 250 -5.97 -9.60 9.59
N LEU A 251 -4.84 -9.05 10.04
CA LEU A 251 -3.58 -9.07 9.31
C LEU A 251 -3.03 -10.51 9.23
N TYR A 252 -3.14 -11.14 8.06
CA TYR A 252 -2.53 -12.45 7.80
C TYR A 252 -1.09 -12.25 7.33
N LEU A 253 -0.14 -12.63 8.19
CA LEU A 253 1.28 -12.54 7.93
C LEU A 253 1.82 -13.92 7.58
N THR A 254 2.50 -14.05 6.44
CA THR A 254 3.14 -15.30 6.00
C THR A 254 4.58 -15.07 5.57
N ASN A 255 5.40 -16.10 5.74
CA ASN A 255 6.72 -16.17 5.15
C ASN A 255 6.77 -17.41 4.24
N ASP A 256 6.45 -17.20 2.96
CA ASP A 256 6.20 -18.26 1.98
C ASP A 256 7.46 -18.84 1.33
N ALA A 257 8.65 -18.63 1.93
CA ALA A 257 9.84 -19.29 1.39
C ALA A 257 9.72 -20.82 1.55
N THR A 258 10.21 -21.54 0.54
CA THR A 258 9.85 -22.92 0.22
C THR A 258 10.54 -24.00 1.08
N ASN A 259 11.51 -23.64 1.92
CA ASN A 259 12.26 -24.59 2.75
C ASN A 259 12.06 -24.31 4.25
N ALA A 260 11.37 -25.18 4.99
CA ALA A 260 11.17 -25.04 6.43
C ALA A 260 12.48 -25.21 7.21
N THR A 261 13.31 -24.16 7.30
CA THR A 261 14.49 -24.14 8.17
C THR A 261 14.13 -23.58 9.55
N LEU A 262 14.90 -23.97 10.57
CA LEU A 262 14.76 -23.45 11.93
C LEU A 262 14.89 -21.93 11.97
N GLY A 263 14.07 -21.26 12.80
CA GLY A 263 14.16 -19.82 13.01
C GLY A 263 13.57 -18.98 11.88
N ARG A 264 12.88 -19.59 10.92
CA ARG A 264 12.11 -18.86 9.91
C ARG A 264 10.78 -18.45 10.49
N GLY A 265 10.43 -17.19 10.29
CA GLY A 265 9.22 -16.64 10.87
C GLY A 265 8.69 -15.40 10.19
N VAL A 266 7.63 -14.90 10.77
CA VAL A 266 7.03 -13.61 10.44
C VAL A 266 6.54 -12.98 11.73
N GLY A 267 6.61 -11.65 11.81
CA GLY A 267 6.26 -10.96 13.03
C GLY A 267 6.00 -9.47 12.83
N VAL A 268 5.63 -8.84 13.93
CA VAL A 268 5.44 -7.41 14.04
C VAL A 268 6.66 -6.83 14.75
N LEU A 269 7.30 -5.86 14.09
CA LEU A 269 8.46 -5.15 14.59
C LEU A 269 8.03 -3.79 15.15
N PHE A 270 8.47 -3.47 16.36
CA PHE A 270 8.21 -2.19 17.03
C PHE A 270 9.48 -1.34 16.98
N GLY A 271 9.44 -0.27 16.19
CA GLY A 271 10.55 0.65 16.00
C GLY A 271 10.53 1.83 16.97
N GLY A 272 11.71 2.41 17.21
CA GLY A 272 11.93 3.65 17.94
C GLY A 272 12.48 4.76 17.07
N THR A 273 12.91 5.86 17.70
CA THR A 273 13.55 6.98 17.01
C THR A 273 14.78 6.51 16.22
N GLY A 274 14.96 7.06 15.02
CA GLY A 274 16.12 6.75 14.16
C GLY A 274 16.08 5.36 13.53
N ASN A 275 14.89 4.77 13.33
CA ASN A 275 14.70 3.44 12.74
C ASN A 275 15.38 2.32 13.54
N THR A 276 15.44 2.47 14.86
CA THR A 276 15.98 1.44 15.77
C THR A 276 14.91 0.41 16.12
N ASN A 277 15.29 -0.85 16.31
CA ASN A 277 14.36 -1.90 16.74
C ASN A 277 14.26 -1.91 18.25
N LEU A 278 13.06 -1.79 18.82
CA LEU A 278 12.82 -1.83 20.26
C LEU A 278 12.34 -3.21 20.74
N ALA A 279 11.41 -3.80 19.99
CA ALA A 279 10.83 -5.10 20.31
C ALA A 279 10.28 -5.79 19.06
N GLN A 280 10.05 -7.09 19.16
CA GLN A 280 9.41 -7.89 18.12
C GLN A 280 8.53 -8.97 18.75
N ILE A 281 7.37 -9.21 18.14
CA ILE A 281 6.56 -10.39 18.41
C ILE A 281 6.49 -11.17 17.10
N GLU A 282 6.92 -12.42 17.11
CA GLU A 282 7.00 -13.24 15.90
C GLU A 282 6.58 -14.69 16.14
N ALA A 283 6.05 -15.30 15.08
CA ALA A 283 5.93 -16.74 14.99
C ALA A 283 7.16 -17.28 14.26
N GLN A 284 7.84 -18.28 14.81
CA GLN A 284 8.96 -18.96 14.15
C GLN A 284 8.79 -20.47 14.14
N THR A 285 9.29 -21.12 13.09
CA THR A 285 9.46 -22.57 13.03
C THR A 285 10.46 -23.04 14.08
N LEU A 286 10.02 -23.91 14.98
CA LEU A 286 10.85 -24.44 16.06
C LEU A 286 11.49 -25.79 15.73
N THR A 287 11.03 -26.46 14.67
CA THR A 287 11.65 -27.66 14.12
C THR A 287 11.78 -27.55 12.60
N ALA A 288 12.81 -28.17 12.03
CA ALA A 288 13.16 -28.06 10.60
C ALA A 288 12.25 -28.89 9.66
N SER A 289 11.21 -29.55 10.16
CA SER A 289 10.52 -30.60 9.39
C SER A 289 9.00 -30.61 9.56
N ASN A 290 8.50 -29.99 10.62
CA ASN A 290 7.07 -29.92 10.89
C ASN A 290 6.76 -28.44 11.06
N ASN A 291 5.70 -27.92 10.43
CA ASN A 291 5.17 -26.55 10.59
C ASN A 291 4.70 -26.28 12.04
N THR A 292 5.58 -26.53 12.99
CA THR A 292 5.45 -26.41 14.43
C THR A 292 6.07 -25.08 14.77
N GLY A 293 5.19 -24.11 14.98
CA GLY A 293 5.56 -22.75 15.32
C GLY A 293 5.60 -22.56 16.82
N GLY A 294 6.43 -21.62 17.26
CA GLY A 294 6.35 -21.01 18.59
C GLY A 294 6.10 -19.52 18.46
N LEU A 295 5.51 -18.93 19.49
CA LEU A 295 5.39 -17.48 19.61
C LEU A 295 6.55 -16.96 20.44
N ILE A 296 7.30 -16.01 19.89
CA ILE A 296 8.53 -15.48 20.49
C ILE A 296 8.39 -13.99 20.69
N PHE A 297 8.81 -13.54 21.87
CA PHE A 297 8.91 -12.13 22.24
C PHE A 297 10.39 -11.77 22.34
N ARG A 298 10.80 -10.78 21.55
CA ARG A 298 12.16 -10.22 21.58
C ARG A 298 12.12 -8.78 22.07
N THR A 299 13.12 -8.40 22.85
CA THR A 299 13.39 -7.00 23.18
C THR A 299 14.82 -6.67 22.80
N ALA A 300 15.04 -5.41 22.46
CA ALA A 300 16.37 -4.92 22.13
C ALA A 300 17.14 -4.48 23.37
N ASN A 301 18.42 -4.79 23.41
CA ASN A 301 19.40 -4.12 24.26
C ASN A 301 20.50 -3.56 23.35
N GLY A 302 20.71 -2.24 23.36
CA GLY A 302 21.63 -1.57 22.43
C GLY A 302 21.29 -1.77 20.94
N GLY A 303 20.00 -1.87 20.60
CA GLY A 303 19.52 -2.10 19.22
C GLY A 303 19.54 -3.56 18.75
N THR A 304 20.07 -4.49 19.55
CA THR A 304 20.10 -5.92 19.21
C THR A 304 18.92 -6.65 19.84
N LEU A 305 18.04 -7.21 19.00
CA LEU A 305 16.91 -8.03 19.47
C LEU A 305 17.38 -9.39 19.97
N THR A 306 17.00 -9.74 21.19
CA THR A 306 17.23 -11.06 21.79
C THR A 306 15.92 -11.66 22.27
N GLU A 307 15.78 -12.98 22.20
CA GLU A 307 14.61 -13.67 22.73
C GLU A 307 14.57 -13.52 24.25
N GLN A 308 13.46 -13.03 24.78
CA GLN A 308 13.23 -12.92 26.22
C GLN A 308 12.14 -13.86 26.70
N MET A 309 11.15 -14.14 25.86
CA MET A 309 10.08 -15.08 26.18
C MET A 309 9.67 -15.89 24.95
N ARG A 310 9.27 -17.14 25.16
CA ARG A 310 8.77 -18.04 24.14
C ARG A 310 7.58 -18.84 24.65
N ILE A 311 6.62 -19.13 23.77
CA ILE A 311 5.66 -20.22 23.90
C ILE A 311 5.98 -21.24 22.81
N ASP A 312 6.29 -22.48 23.19
CA ASP A 312 6.61 -23.56 22.24
C ASP A 312 5.35 -24.21 21.63
N GLN A 313 5.55 -25.14 20.70
CA GLN A 313 4.46 -25.86 20.02
C GLN A 313 3.59 -26.73 20.95
N ASN A 314 4.07 -27.02 22.17
CA ASN A 314 3.35 -27.79 23.19
C ASN A 314 2.67 -26.88 24.22
N GLY A 315 2.71 -25.56 24.01
CA GLY A 315 2.16 -24.56 24.93
C GLY A 315 2.98 -24.35 26.20
N ASN A 316 4.27 -24.72 26.21
CA ASN A 316 5.15 -24.44 27.33
C ASN A 316 5.78 -23.05 27.19
N VAL A 317 5.91 -22.34 28.31
CA VAL A 317 6.41 -20.97 28.38
C VAL A 317 7.84 -20.95 28.90
N GLY A 318 8.71 -20.19 28.24
CA GLY A 318 10.09 -19.98 28.64
C GLY A 318 10.35 -18.50 28.83
N ILE A 319 10.99 -18.11 29.94
CA ILE A 319 11.43 -16.74 30.22
C ILE A 319 12.94 -16.76 30.44
N ALA A 320 13.65 -16.03 29.58
CA ALA A 320 15.11 -16.03 29.47
C ALA A 320 15.72 -17.44 29.27
N ARG A 321 14.94 -18.40 28.75
CA ARG A 321 15.36 -19.78 28.44
C ARG A 321 14.40 -20.45 27.47
N THR A 322 14.90 -21.42 26.71
CA THR A 322 14.04 -22.36 25.96
C THR A 322 13.28 -23.28 26.93
N PRO A 323 11.95 -23.43 26.79
CA PRO A 323 11.20 -24.43 27.54
C PRO A 323 11.76 -25.84 27.31
N SER A 324 11.87 -26.65 28.36
CA SER A 324 12.12 -28.09 28.22
C SER A 324 10.82 -28.85 28.47
N GLY A 325 10.64 -30.00 27.81
CA GLY A 325 9.37 -30.75 27.79
C GLY A 325 8.86 -31.25 29.15
N SER A 326 9.58 -31.00 30.24
CA SER A 326 9.19 -31.33 31.60
C SER A 326 8.46 -30.20 32.34
N TYR A 327 8.46 -28.97 31.82
CA TYR A 327 7.91 -27.81 32.54
C TYR A 327 6.97 -26.97 31.66
N LYS A 328 5.79 -26.64 32.20
CA LYS A 328 4.87 -25.68 31.58
C LYS A 328 5.38 -24.24 31.64
N LEU A 329 6.18 -23.91 32.64
CA LEU A 329 6.84 -22.61 32.80
C LEU A 329 8.29 -22.83 33.23
N ALA A 330 9.25 -22.43 32.39
CA ALA A 330 10.68 -22.50 32.67
C ALA A 330 11.26 -21.07 32.74
N ILE A 331 11.82 -20.69 33.88
CA ILE A 331 12.38 -19.35 34.11
C ILE A 331 13.86 -19.47 34.46
N SER A 332 14.72 -18.72 33.77
CA SER A 332 16.13 -18.57 34.14
C SER A 332 16.34 -17.22 34.83
N GLY A 333 16.27 -17.21 36.16
CA GLY A 333 16.44 -16.00 36.96
C GLY A 333 15.70 -16.07 38.30
N ARG A 334 15.75 -14.97 39.06
CA ARG A 334 14.96 -14.80 40.27
C ARG A 334 13.56 -14.31 39.90
N ILE A 335 12.56 -14.79 40.62
CA ILE A 335 11.17 -14.34 40.50
C ILE A 335 10.89 -13.45 41.71
N LEU A 336 10.49 -12.20 41.48
CA LEU A 336 9.91 -11.33 42.50
C LEU A 336 8.39 -11.41 42.36
N ALA A 337 7.72 -11.99 43.35
CA ALA A 337 6.27 -12.10 43.39
C ALA A 337 5.79 -11.78 44.81
N ASN A 338 4.67 -11.06 44.92
CA ASN A 338 4.01 -10.89 46.21
C ASN A 338 3.51 -12.24 46.74
N ASP A 339 2.95 -13.06 45.84
CA ASP A 339 2.53 -14.43 46.10
C ASP A 339 2.96 -15.34 44.94
N LEU A 340 3.43 -16.54 45.27
CA LEU A 340 3.61 -17.63 44.31
C LEU A 340 2.68 -18.78 44.68
N PHE A 341 1.52 -18.84 44.03
CA PHE A 341 0.55 -19.91 44.24
C PHE A 341 0.79 -21.05 43.27
N MET A 342 1.17 -22.22 43.80
CA MET A 342 1.33 -23.44 43.02
C MET A 342 0.26 -24.43 43.48
N THR A 343 -0.57 -24.90 42.55
CA THR A 343 -1.56 -25.94 42.84
C THR A 343 -1.25 -27.20 42.07
N ASN A 344 -1.47 -28.34 42.72
CA ASN A 344 -1.54 -29.62 42.05
C ASN A 344 -2.91 -30.22 42.35
N PRO A 345 -3.74 -30.57 41.35
CA PRO A 345 -5.00 -31.28 41.58
C PRO A 345 -4.79 -32.71 42.13
N SER A 346 -3.56 -33.22 42.08
CA SER A 346 -3.14 -34.45 42.76
C SER A 346 -2.45 -34.13 44.10
N THR A 347 -2.66 -35.00 45.08
CA THR A 347 -2.52 -34.82 46.54
C THR A 347 -1.15 -34.39 47.08
N LEU A 348 -0.13 -34.19 46.24
CA LEU A 348 1.21 -33.75 46.65
C LEU A 348 1.69 -32.60 45.76
N LEU A 349 1.87 -31.42 46.37
CA LEU A 349 2.59 -30.31 45.76
C LEU A 349 4.10 -30.56 45.93
N ASN A 350 4.77 -31.01 44.87
CA ASN A 350 6.24 -31.14 44.87
C ASN A 350 6.85 -29.77 44.52
N VAL A 351 7.23 -28.99 45.55
CA VAL A 351 7.94 -27.70 45.39
C VAL A 351 9.46 -27.92 45.11
N GLY A 352 9.90 -29.17 44.91
CA GLY A 352 11.31 -29.51 44.64
C GLY A 352 12.25 -29.29 45.83
N TYR A 353 13.56 -29.31 45.58
CA TYR A 353 14.59 -28.98 46.58
C TYR A 353 14.58 -27.46 46.85
N ILE A 354 13.91 -27.05 47.92
CA ILE A 354 13.97 -25.66 48.37
C ILE A 354 15.28 -25.47 49.16
N GLY A 355 16.35 -25.03 48.49
CA GLY A 355 17.68 -24.98 49.08
C GLY A 355 17.83 -24.03 50.26
N ASN A 356 17.37 -22.79 50.12
CA ASN A 356 17.32 -21.79 51.19
C ASN A 356 15.97 -21.07 51.13
N ILE A 357 15.18 -21.19 52.20
CA ILE A 357 14.04 -20.31 52.42
C ILE A 357 14.57 -19.15 53.27
N SER A 358 15.00 -18.09 52.60
CA SER A 358 15.35 -16.84 53.28
C SER A 358 14.08 -16.01 53.40
N THR A 359 13.41 -16.06 54.55
CA THR A 359 12.39 -15.09 54.94
C THR A 359 13.11 -13.82 55.41
N TRP A 360 13.65 -13.03 54.49
CA TRP A 360 14.28 -11.75 54.83
C TRP A 360 13.30 -10.61 54.60
N THR A 361 12.60 -10.19 55.65
CA THR A 361 11.83 -8.94 55.66
C THR A 361 12.01 -8.20 56.98
N SER A 362 12.43 -6.94 56.89
CA SER A 362 12.59 -6.05 58.04
C SER A 362 11.23 -5.66 58.61
N GLY A 363 10.89 -6.14 59.81
CA GLY A 363 10.03 -5.38 60.73
C GLY A 363 8.63 -5.92 61.07
N SER A 364 8.32 -7.22 60.93
CA SER A 364 7.07 -7.78 61.48
C SER A 364 7.34 -8.95 62.44
N ALA A 365 6.64 -8.98 63.58
CA ALA A 365 6.94 -9.88 64.70
C ALA A 365 6.45 -11.34 64.53
N ASN A 366 5.90 -11.72 63.37
CA ASN A 366 5.28 -13.03 63.14
C ASN A 366 5.66 -13.64 61.78
N ASP A 367 6.95 -13.73 61.48
CA ASP A 367 7.48 -14.37 60.27
C ASP A 367 7.63 -15.87 60.48
N ASN A 368 6.54 -16.63 60.31
CA ASN A 368 6.59 -18.10 60.34
C ASN A 368 6.65 -18.67 58.92
N PHE A 369 7.63 -19.54 58.64
CA PHE A 369 7.54 -20.46 57.50
C PHE A 369 6.41 -21.47 57.78
N ALA A 370 5.19 -21.12 57.40
CA ALA A 370 4.01 -21.94 57.62
C ALA A 370 3.93 -23.04 56.55
N ILE A 371 4.29 -24.27 56.93
CA ILE A 371 4.00 -25.46 56.13
C ILE A 371 2.62 -25.98 56.55
N GLY A 372 1.57 -25.46 55.93
CA GLY A 372 0.20 -25.96 56.13
C GLY A 372 -0.08 -27.16 55.22
N THR A 373 -0.61 -28.25 55.76
CA THR A 373 -1.22 -29.30 54.95
C THR A 373 -2.74 -29.26 55.20
N PRO A 374 -3.58 -29.64 54.22
CA PRO A 374 -5.00 -29.89 54.47
C PRO A 374 -5.24 -31.14 55.31
N GLN A 375 -4.20 -31.91 55.64
CA GLN A 375 -4.27 -33.08 56.51
C GLN A 375 -4.10 -32.63 57.97
N SER A 376 -4.58 -33.43 58.93
CA SER A 376 -4.50 -33.10 60.37
C SER A 376 -3.07 -33.14 60.96
N TYR A 377 -2.03 -33.24 60.12
CA TYR A 377 -0.63 -33.36 60.53
C TYR A 377 0.36 -32.90 59.43
N MET A 378 1.59 -32.60 59.86
CA MET A 378 2.78 -32.44 59.01
C MET A 378 3.69 -33.66 59.21
N ALA A 379 4.19 -34.26 58.14
CA ALA A 379 5.11 -35.39 58.20
C ALA A 379 6.42 -35.08 57.47
N PHE A 380 7.53 -35.56 58.03
CA PHE A 380 8.86 -35.48 57.44
C PHE A 380 9.33 -36.89 57.07
N TYR A 381 9.72 -37.04 55.82
CA TYR A 381 10.29 -38.26 55.25
C TYR A 381 11.76 -38.01 54.92
N VAL A 382 12.58 -39.04 55.03
CA VAL A 382 13.99 -39.00 54.61
C VAL A 382 14.23 -40.07 53.55
N ASN A 383 15.23 -39.85 52.68
CA ASN A 383 15.70 -40.84 51.69
C ASN A 383 14.61 -41.39 50.75
N ASN A 384 13.62 -40.57 50.37
CA ASN A 384 12.48 -41.00 49.52
C ASN A 384 11.69 -42.18 50.10
N SER A 385 11.69 -42.37 51.41
CA SER A 385 10.90 -43.40 52.09
C SER A 385 9.44 -43.01 52.20
N THR A 386 8.53 -43.98 52.15
CA THR A 386 7.10 -43.81 52.53
C THR A 386 6.89 -43.91 54.05
N ALA A 387 7.90 -44.32 54.80
CA ALA A 387 7.85 -44.36 56.26
C ALA A 387 8.20 -42.98 56.86
N GLU A 388 7.34 -42.49 57.73
CA GLU A 388 7.51 -41.21 58.41
C GLU A 388 8.66 -41.28 59.43
N SER A 389 9.59 -40.32 59.33
CA SER A 389 10.66 -40.18 60.31
C SER A 389 10.23 -39.30 61.49
N MET A 390 9.43 -38.27 61.22
CA MET A 390 8.91 -37.32 62.20
C MET A 390 7.53 -36.85 61.77
N ARG A 391 6.62 -36.68 62.73
CA ARG A 391 5.27 -36.15 62.52
C ARG A 391 4.97 -35.08 63.55
N ILE A 392 4.37 -33.98 63.12
CA ILE A 392 3.75 -32.97 64.00
C ILE A 392 2.25 -33.03 63.74
N ASN A 393 1.46 -33.37 64.75
CA ASN A 393 -0.01 -33.31 64.68
C ASN A 393 -0.55 -32.26 65.67
N SER A 394 -1.87 -32.09 65.73
CA SER A 394 -2.50 -31.18 66.70
C SER A 394 -2.22 -31.53 68.17
N GLY A 395 -1.73 -32.73 68.47
CA GLY A 395 -1.51 -33.25 69.81
C GLY A 395 -0.04 -33.31 70.26
N GLY A 396 0.93 -33.11 69.36
CA GLY A 396 2.36 -33.14 69.72
C GLY A 396 3.29 -33.58 68.59
N LEU A 397 4.55 -33.81 68.97
CA LEU A 397 5.64 -34.28 68.12
C LEU A 397 5.84 -35.79 68.27
N ALA A 398 5.87 -36.52 67.15
CA ALA A 398 6.18 -37.93 67.09
C ALA A 398 7.46 -38.19 66.27
N ILE A 399 8.28 -39.14 66.73
CA ILE A 399 9.47 -39.62 66.02
C ILE A 399 9.39 -41.15 65.94
N GLY A 400 9.42 -41.70 64.72
CA GLY A 400 9.33 -43.15 64.49
C GLY A 400 7.94 -43.78 64.71
N THR A 401 6.89 -42.98 64.91
CA THR A 401 5.49 -43.44 64.98
C THR A 401 4.54 -42.44 64.32
N THR A 402 3.45 -42.95 63.74
CA THR A 402 2.37 -42.16 63.17
C THR A 402 1.22 -41.92 64.17
N SER A 403 1.21 -42.67 65.28
CA SER A 403 0.20 -42.58 66.33
C SER A 403 0.88 -42.20 67.64
N PRO A 404 1.20 -40.90 67.87
CA PRO A 404 1.66 -40.46 69.18
C PRO A 404 0.61 -40.82 70.24
N ASP A 405 1.09 -41.11 71.45
CA ASP A 405 0.19 -41.36 72.56
C ASP A 405 -0.57 -40.07 72.91
N ALA A 406 -1.86 -40.16 73.21
CA ALA A 406 -2.68 -38.97 73.49
C ALA A 406 -2.20 -38.17 74.71
N SER A 407 -1.44 -38.79 75.61
CA SER A 407 -0.85 -38.14 76.78
C SER A 407 0.52 -37.48 76.52
N ALA A 408 1.12 -37.71 75.34
CA ALA A 408 2.50 -37.30 75.07
C ALA A 408 2.59 -36.13 74.08
N GLN A 409 3.21 -35.04 74.53
CA GLN A 409 3.63 -33.95 73.63
C GLN A 409 4.87 -34.32 72.79
N LEU A 410 5.65 -35.31 73.24
CA LEU A 410 6.75 -35.92 72.49
C LEU A 410 6.67 -37.45 72.63
N HIS A 411 6.41 -38.17 71.54
CA HIS A 411 6.48 -39.63 71.49
C HIS A 411 7.63 -40.07 70.58
N VAL A 412 8.66 -40.70 71.16
CA VAL A 412 9.73 -41.36 70.41
C VAL A 412 9.52 -42.87 70.47
N SER A 413 9.31 -43.52 69.32
CA SER A 413 9.13 -44.97 69.22
C SER A 413 10.22 -45.59 68.35
N SER A 414 10.88 -46.62 68.87
CA SER A 414 11.86 -47.40 68.13
C SER A 414 12.07 -48.75 68.80
N THR A 415 12.34 -49.79 68.01
CA THR A 415 12.72 -51.11 68.50
C THR A 415 14.25 -51.29 68.57
N THR A 416 15.02 -50.36 68.00
CA THR A 416 16.48 -50.46 67.86
C THR A 416 17.26 -49.25 68.39
N LYS A 417 16.55 -48.17 68.75
CA LYS A 417 17.14 -46.92 69.26
C LYS A 417 16.38 -46.44 70.50
N GLY A 418 17.04 -45.63 71.33
CA GLY A 418 16.43 -44.97 72.48
C GLY A 418 16.59 -43.46 72.41
N VAL A 419 16.08 -42.76 73.42
CA VAL A 419 16.29 -41.32 73.58
C VAL A 419 17.59 -41.08 74.34
N LEU A 420 18.53 -40.40 73.71
CA LEU A 420 19.71 -39.88 74.40
C LEU A 420 19.37 -38.50 74.97
N ILE A 421 18.99 -38.45 76.25
CA ILE A 421 18.76 -37.19 76.95
C ILE A 421 20.08 -36.45 77.22
N THR A 422 20.00 -35.20 77.67
CA THR A 422 21.17 -34.37 78.03
C THR A 422 22.11 -35.09 78.99
N ARG A 423 23.42 -35.09 78.69
CA ARG A 423 24.45 -35.77 79.48
C ARG A 423 25.45 -34.76 80.02
N GLY A 424 25.91 -34.94 81.26
CA GLY A 424 26.95 -34.09 81.85
C GLY A 424 27.57 -34.73 83.10
N THR A 425 28.73 -34.22 83.51
CA THR A 425 29.34 -34.59 84.80
C THR A 425 28.52 -34.03 85.96
N THR A 426 28.76 -34.50 87.18
CA THR A 426 28.10 -33.94 88.39
C THR A 426 28.30 -32.43 88.49
N THR A 427 29.51 -31.94 88.19
CA THR A 427 29.82 -30.51 88.21
C THR A 427 29.00 -29.75 87.16
N GLN A 428 28.88 -30.28 85.94
CA GLN A 428 28.11 -29.65 84.87
C GLN A 428 26.61 -29.63 85.17
N ILE A 429 26.07 -30.71 85.75
CA ILE A 429 24.65 -30.81 86.10
C ILE A 429 24.30 -29.88 87.26
N ASN A 430 25.16 -29.77 88.28
CA ASN A 430 24.97 -28.82 89.39
C ASN A 430 25.14 -27.35 88.95
N ALA A 431 25.77 -27.10 87.80
CA ALA A 431 25.92 -25.77 87.23
C ALA A 431 24.69 -25.33 86.39
N ILE A 432 23.72 -26.21 86.15
CA ILE A 432 22.46 -25.83 85.48
C ILE A 432 21.72 -24.85 86.41
N THR A 433 21.53 -23.61 85.96
CA THR A 433 20.83 -22.57 86.69
C THR A 433 19.31 -22.72 86.53
N SER A 434 18.57 -22.60 87.64
CA SER A 434 17.10 -22.70 87.67
C SER A 434 16.50 -23.91 86.93
N PRO A 435 16.97 -25.16 87.18
CA PRO A 435 16.38 -26.34 86.56
C PRO A 435 14.91 -26.50 86.97
N ALA A 436 14.06 -26.86 86.02
CA ALA A 436 12.64 -27.10 86.28
C ALA A 436 12.44 -28.46 86.96
N ASN A 437 11.41 -28.56 87.83
CA ASN A 437 10.98 -29.85 88.36
C ASN A 437 10.61 -30.79 87.20
N GLY A 438 11.10 -32.03 87.25
CA GLY A 438 10.93 -33.03 86.20
C GLY A 438 11.99 -33.00 85.09
N LEU A 439 12.97 -32.10 85.14
CA LEU A 439 14.08 -32.09 84.18
C LEU A 439 14.92 -33.36 84.33
N MET A 440 15.11 -34.10 83.23
CA MET A 440 15.88 -35.35 83.20
C MET A 440 17.24 -35.16 82.55
N VAL A 441 18.30 -35.66 83.19
CA VAL A 441 19.67 -35.66 82.67
C VAL A 441 20.38 -36.96 83.01
N TYR A 442 21.33 -37.39 82.19
CA TYR A 442 22.21 -38.50 82.53
C TYR A 442 23.53 -37.99 83.10
N ASN A 443 23.79 -38.28 84.37
CA ASN A 443 25.03 -37.96 85.03
C ASN A 443 26.13 -38.96 84.64
N THR A 444 27.16 -38.49 83.94
CA THR A 444 28.27 -39.32 83.44
C THR A 444 29.35 -39.60 84.49
N THR A 445 29.43 -38.82 85.57
CA THR A 445 30.31 -39.11 86.71
C THR A 445 29.73 -40.24 87.55
N LEU A 446 28.41 -40.22 87.76
CA LEU A 446 27.69 -41.19 88.59
C LEU A 446 27.20 -42.40 87.79
N ASN A 447 27.18 -42.30 86.45
CA ASN A 447 26.58 -43.29 85.54
C ASN A 447 25.12 -43.58 85.88
N LYS A 448 24.35 -42.52 86.13
CA LYS A 448 22.94 -42.62 86.51
C LYS A 448 22.08 -41.57 85.81
N LEU A 449 20.85 -41.96 85.50
CA LEU A 449 19.78 -41.01 85.22
C LEU A 449 19.49 -40.19 86.48
N CYS A 450 19.35 -38.89 86.34
CA CYS A 450 18.99 -37.96 87.41
C CYS A 450 17.79 -37.11 86.98
N VAL A 451 16.89 -36.85 87.92
CA VAL A 451 15.73 -35.97 87.75
C VAL A 451 15.83 -34.84 88.75
N TYR A 452 15.57 -33.60 88.32
CA TYR A 452 15.49 -32.47 89.24
C TYR A 452 14.12 -32.43 89.90
N GLU A 453 14.08 -32.51 91.23
CA GLU A 453 12.85 -32.51 92.00
C GLU A 453 13.03 -31.75 93.31
N ASN A 454 12.11 -30.83 93.61
CA ASN A 454 12.01 -30.13 94.89
C ASN A 454 13.34 -29.48 95.32
N GLY A 455 14.03 -28.81 94.39
CA GLY A 455 15.25 -28.07 94.68
C GLY A 455 16.55 -28.87 94.56
N ALA A 456 16.51 -30.17 94.28
CA ALA A 456 17.70 -31.02 94.24
C ALA A 456 17.68 -32.04 93.10
N TRP A 457 18.88 -32.44 92.66
CA TRP A 457 19.05 -33.57 91.75
C TRP A 457 18.88 -34.89 92.50
N ARG A 458 17.96 -35.74 92.01
CA ARG A 458 17.70 -37.08 92.52
C ARG A 458 18.15 -38.10 91.50
N GLN A 459 18.83 -39.14 91.97
CA GLN A 459 19.19 -40.27 91.13
C GLN A 459 17.99 -41.17 90.95
N VAL A 460 17.76 -41.65 89.72
CA VAL A 460 16.82 -42.73 89.48
C VAL A 460 17.55 -44.03 89.78
N THR A 461 17.17 -44.65 90.90
CA THR A 461 17.67 -45.96 91.32
C THR A 461 16.66 -47.03 90.98
N THR A 462 17.09 -48.10 90.34
CA THR A 462 16.27 -49.29 90.12
C THR A 462 16.56 -50.32 91.20
N THR A 463 15.54 -51.01 91.72
CA THR A 463 15.73 -52.37 92.23
C THR A 463 15.88 -53.27 91.00
N ALA A 464 16.82 -54.21 91.00
CA ALA A 464 17.09 -55.05 89.82
C ALA A 464 15.79 -55.70 89.30
N MET A 465 15.55 -55.62 87.99
CA MET A 465 14.53 -56.42 87.30
C MET A 465 15.13 -57.76 86.90
#